data_AF-A0A849Z3P7-F1
#
_entry.id   AF-A0A849Z3P7-F1
#
_cell.length_a   1.000
_cell.length_b   1.000
_cell.length_c   1.000
_cell.angle_alpha   90.00
_cell.angle_beta   90.00
_cell.angle_gamma   90.00
#
_symmetry.space_group_name_H-M   'P 1'
#
loop_
_entity.id
_entity.type
_entity.pdbx_description
1 polymer ?
#
loop_
_entity_poly.entity_id
_entity_poly.type
_entity_poly.pdbx_seq_one_letter_code
_entity_poly.pdbx_strand_id
1 'polypeptide(L)'
;MHDELAAAGIDVTIFGVNSVGLESGNAQVCEDNDIGWLQPMMGDEVWTEWGITLRDLVILDEDNVVIAIYNLSVHDLQDPVNYDEAYGLFETAVTGN
;
A
#
# COMPACT_ATOMS: atom_id res chain seq x y z
N MET A 1 -11.82 -3.60 1.54
CA MET A 1 -10.61 -3.77 2.40
C MET A 1 -10.47 -2.74 3.51
N HIS A 2 -10.28 -1.43 3.26
CA HIS A 2 -10.07 -0.45 4.36
C HIS A 2 -11.20 -0.47 5.42
N ASP A 3 -12.46 -0.37 4.97
CA ASP A 3 -13.63 -0.48 5.84
C ASP A 3 -13.74 -1.83 6.57
N GLU A 4 -13.28 -2.91 5.95
CA GLU A 4 -13.31 -4.26 6.53
C GLU A 4 -12.27 -4.41 7.65
N LEU A 5 -11.06 -3.90 7.42
CA LEU A 5 -10.00 -3.83 8.44
C LEU A 5 -10.47 -3.00 9.64
N ALA A 6 -11.05 -1.83 9.38
CA ALA A 6 -11.62 -0.99 10.42
C ALA A 6 -12.75 -1.71 11.20
N ALA A 7 -13.63 -2.44 10.49
CA ALA A 7 -14.68 -3.24 11.12
C ALA A 7 -14.13 -4.40 11.97
N ALA A 8 -12.95 -4.93 11.62
CA ALA A 8 -12.22 -5.91 12.41
C ALA A 8 -11.43 -5.29 13.59
N GLY A 9 -11.46 -3.97 13.76
CA GLY A 9 -10.73 -3.26 14.81
C GLY A 9 -9.24 -3.03 14.49
N ILE A 10 -8.86 -3.19 13.22
CA ILE A 10 -7.51 -2.92 12.72
C ILE A 10 -7.49 -1.49 12.18
N ASP A 11 -6.87 -0.59 12.95
CA ASP A 11 -6.69 0.80 12.53
C ASP A 11 -5.50 0.88 11.56
N VAL A 12 -5.79 1.20 10.30
CA VAL A 12 -4.78 1.29 9.24
C VAL A 12 -4.90 2.62 8.51
N THR A 13 -3.74 3.22 8.25
CA THR A 13 -3.62 4.37 7.36
C THR A 13 -2.94 3.94 6.07
N ILE A 14 -3.56 4.21 4.94
CA ILE A 14 -3.03 3.86 3.62
C ILE A 14 -2.57 5.12 2.90
N PHE A 15 -1.33 5.09 2.43
CA PHE A 15 -0.77 6.10 1.54
C PHE A 15 -0.36 5.44 0.22
N GLY A 16 -0.77 6.04 -0.90
CA GLY A 16 -0.20 5.72 -2.20
C GLY A 16 1.04 6.56 -2.47
N VAL A 17 2.05 5.98 -3.10
CA VAL A 17 3.28 6.67 -3.50
C VAL A 17 3.51 6.43 -4.98
N ASN A 18 3.55 7.50 -5.77
CA ASN A 18 3.87 7.42 -7.19
C ASN A 18 5.37 7.61 -7.45
N SER A 19 5.80 7.36 -8.68
CA SER A 19 7.16 7.66 -9.14
C SER A 19 7.23 8.98 -9.91
N VAL A 20 8.41 9.58 -9.93
CA VAL A 20 8.71 10.72 -10.82
C VAL A 20 8.61 10.26 -12.28
N GLY A 21 7.90 11.03 -13.10
CA GLY A 21 7.62 10.72 -14.50
C GLY A 21 6.34 9.90 -14.74
N LEU A 22 5.61 9.52 -13.68
CA LEU A 22 4.33 8.82 -13.75
C LEU A 22 3.12 9.68 -13.33
N GLU A 23 3.26 11.01 -13.35
CA GLU A 23 2.29 11.96 -12.81
C GLU A 23 0.97 11.99 -13.57
N SER A 24 0.94 11.51 -14.82
CA SER A 24 -0.24 11.59 -15.69
C SER A 24 -1.48 10.92 -15.12
N GLY A 25 -1.29 9.94 -14.22
CA GLY A 25 -2.39 9.24 -13.54
C GLY A 25 -2.85 9.88 -12.22
N ASN A 26 -2.15 10.88 -11.69
CA ASN A 26 -2.41 11.42 -10.35
C ASN A 26 -3.83 11.94 -10.18
N ALA A 27 -4.34 12.69 -11.17
CA ALA A 27 -5.69 13.25 -11.08
C ALA A 27 -6.75 12.15 -10.97
N GLN A 28 -6.59 11.05 -11.72
CA GLN A 28 -7.51 9.92 -11.70
C GLN A 28 -7.40 9.11 -10.40
N VAL A 29 -6.19 8.93 -9.86
CA VAL A 29 -6.00 8.19 -8.60
C VAL A 29 -6.52 8.97 -7.40
N CYS A 30 -6.43 10.30 -7.42
CA CYS A 30 -6.99 11.14 -6.35
C CYS A 30 -8.50 11.37 -6.49
N GLU A 31 -9.09 11.10 -7.65
CA GLU A 31 -10.54 11.21 -7.85
C GLU A 31 -11.23 10.09 -7.06
N ASP A 32 -12.22 10.47 -6.24
CA ASP A 32 -13.04 9.56 -5.42
C ASP A 32 -12.27 8.60 -4.49
N ASN A 33 -11.02 8.94 -4.13
CA ASN A 33 -10.21 8.17 -3.19
C ASN A 33 -9.85 8.99 -1.96
N ASP A 34 -10.04 8.41 -0.78
CA ASP A 34 -9.72 9.03 0.52
C ASP A 34 -8.30 8.72 1.02
N ILE A 35 -7.53 7.95 0.25
CA ILE A 35 -6.14 7.65 0.60
C ILE A 35 -5.23 8.84 0.29
N GLY A 36 -4.25 9.09 1.17
CA GLY A 36 -3.24 10.10 0.88
C GLY A 36 -2.38 9.68 -0.31
N TRP A 37 -2.12 10.60 -1.24
CA TRP A 37 -1.32 10.33 -2.44
C TRP A 37 -0.05 11.18 -2.46
N LEU A 38 1.11 10.54 -2.33
CA LEU A 38 2.41 11.17 -2.38
C LEU A 38 2.98 11.11 -3.80
N GLN A 39 3.23 12.28 -4.39
CA GLN A 39 4.00 12.42 -5.61
C GLN A 39 5.38 13.03 -5.27
N PRO A 40 6.46 12.24 -5.31
CA PRO A 40 7.81 12.76 -5.09
C PRO A 40 8.22 13.78 -6.17
N MET A 41 9.08 14.72 -5.80
CA MET A 41 9.73 15.65 -6.72
C MET A 41 11.03 15.05 -7.28
N MET A 42 11.54 15.63 -8.37
CA MET A 42 12.84 15.21 -8.92
C MET A 42 13.95 15.43 -7.89
N GLY A 43 14.65 14.35 -7.53
CA GLY A 43 15.65 14.34 -6.46
C GLY A 43 15.24 13.51 -5.24
N ASP A 44 13.94 13.21 -5.10
CA ASP A 44 13.40 12.36 -4.03
C ASP A 44 13.02 11.00 -4.63
N GLU A 45 14.01 10.15 -4.91
CA GLU A 45 13.82 8.83 -5.52
C GLU A 45 13.31 7.78 -4.52
N VAL A 46 12.17 8.06 -3.87
CA VAL A 46 11.57 7.23 -2.81
C VAL A 46 11.42 5.77 -3.23
N TRP A 47 11.04 5.52 -4.49
CA TRP A 47 10.92 4.14 -5.00
C TRP A 47 12.25 3.39 -4.99
N THR A 48 13.33 4.05 -5.42
CA THR A 48 14.68 3.49 -5.42
C THR A 48 15.17 3.26 -3.99
N GLU A 49 14.97 4.23 -3.11
CA GLU A 49 15.41 4.15 -1.72
C GLU A 49 14.72 3.03 -0.95
N TRP A 50 13.43 2.82 -1.20
CA TRP A 50 12.65 1.75 -0.57
C TRP A 50 12.82 0.40 -1.28
N GLY A 51 13.49 0.36 -2.44
CA GLY A 51 13.69 -0.85 -3.22
C GLY A 51 12.38 -1.46 -3.76
N ILE A 52 11.36 -0.63 -3.98
CA ILE A 52 10.03 -1.08 -4.40
C ILE A 52 9.91 -1.17 -5.92
N THR A 53 9.01 -2.04 -6.36
CA THR A 53 8.60 -2.23 -7.73
C THR A 53 7.20 -1.67 -7.96
N LEU A 54 6.80 -1.57 -9.23
CA LEU A 54 5.50 -1.05 -9.62
C LEU A 54 4.36 -1.84 -8.95
N ARG A 55 3.54 -1.11 -8.18
CA ARG A 55 2.38 -1.61 -7.43
C ARG A 55 2.72 -2.58 -6.28
N ASP A 56 3.86 -2.39 -5.63
CA ASP A 56 4.11 -3.01 -4.33
C ASP A 56 3.22 -2.38 -3.24
N LEU A 57 2.59 -3.25 -2.46
CA LEU A 57 1.96 -2.91 -1.19
C LEU A 57 2.97 -3.21 -0.08
N VAL A 58 3.50 -2.17 0.55
CA VAL A 58 4.42 -2.29 1.70
C VAL A 58 3.59 -2.15 2.98
N ILE A 59 3.63 -3.18 3.83
CA ILE A 59 2.86 -3.23 5.07
C ILE A 59 3.82 -3.06 6.24
N LEU A 60 3.53 -2.07 7.08
CA LEU A 60 4.31 -1.71 8.27
C LEU A 60 3.53 -2.04 9.54
N ASP A 61 4.24 -2.35 10.62
CA ASP A 61 3.67 -2.40 11.98
C ASP A 61 3.66 -1.01 12.66
N GLU A 62 3.23 -0.96 13.93
CA GLU A 62 3.16 0.26 14.73
C GLU A 62 4.53 0.92 15.02
N ASP A 63 5.62 0.14 14.91
CA ASP A 63 7.00 0.60 15.08
C ASP A 63 7.64 1.05 13.75
N ASN A 64 6.87 1.08 12.66
CA ASN A 64 7.29 1.35 11.28
C ASN A 64 8.29 0.32 10.73
N VAL A 65 8.21 -0.93 11.19
CA VAL A 65 8.99 -2.04 10.65
C VAL A 65 8.21 -2.69 9.50
N VAL A 66 8.90 -2.96 8.39
CA VAL A 66 8.31 -3.67 7.26
C VAL A 66 8.02 -5.13 7.65
N ILE A 67 6.74 -5.48 7.67
CA ILE A 67 6.26 -6.84 7.93
C ILE A 67 6.13 -7.62 6.63
N ALA A 68 5.66 -6.98 5.56
CA ALA A 68 5.48 -7.61 4.26
C ALA A 68 5.58 -6.63 3.10
N ILE A 69 5.98 -7.17 1.94
CA ILE A 69 5.88 -6.50 0.64
C ILE A 69 5.10 -7.44 -0.29
N TYR A 70 4.01 -6.95 -0.86
CA TYR A 70 3.09 -7.74 -1.67
C TYR A 70 2.82 -7.06 -3.02
N ASN A 71 3.23 -7.69 -4.13
CA ASN A 71 3.17 -7.06 -5.45
C ASN A 71 1.82 -7.27 -6.14
N LEU A 72 1.06 -6.19 -6.36
CA LEU A 72 -0.27 -6.23 -6.96
C LEU A 72 -0.26 -6.33 -8.50
N SER A 73 0.91 -6.29 -9.13
CA SER A 73 1.05 -6.63 -10.56
C SER A 73 1.11 -8.15 -10.77
N VAL A 74 1.52 -8.90 -9.75
CA VAL A 74 1.53 -10.38 -9.72
C VAL A 74 0.26 -10.92 -9.07
N HIS A 75 -0.20 -10.28 -8.00
CA HIS A 75 -1.34 -10.70 -7.21
C HIS A 75 -2.54 -9.76 -7.39
N ASP A 76 -3.47 -10.15 -8.25
CA ASP A 76 -4.70 -9.38 -8.50
C ASP A 76 -5.67 -9.51 -7.32
N LEU A 77 -6.02 -8.39 -6.69
CA LEU A 77 -6.99 -8.32 -5.58
C LEU A 77 -8.44 -8.65 -5.99
N GLN A 78 -8.72 -8.77 -7.29
CA GLN A 78 -10.00 -9.32 -7.76
C GLN A 78 -10.07 -10.85 -7.61
N ASP A 79 -8.93 -11.52 -7.47
CA ASP A 79 -8.88 -12.93 -7.07
C ASP A 79 -9.09 -13.03 -5.55
N PRO A 80 -10.13 -13.74 -5.08
CA PRO A 80 -10.41 -13.89 -3.65
C PRO A 80 -9.22 -14.44 -2.87
N VAL A 81 -8.41 -15.31 -3.46
CA VAL A 81 -7.24 -15.90 -2.77
C VAL A 81 -6.18 -14.82 -2.49
N ASN A 82 -5.89 -13.99 -3.49
CA ASN A 82 -4.91 -12.90 -3.33
C ASN A 82 -5.43 -11.80 -2.40
N TYR A 83 -6.75 -11.58 -2.40
CA TYR A 83 -7.41 -10.65 -1.50
C TYR A 83 -7.29 -11.09 -0.05
N ASP A 84 -7.66 -12.34 0.24
CA ASP A 84 -7.58 -12.93 1.58
C ASP A 84 -6.13 -12.98 2.08
N GLU A 85 -5.17 -13.29 1.19
CA GLU A 85 -3.74 -13.24 1.50
C GLU A 85 -3.29 -11.84 1.91
N ALA A 86 -3.61 -10.81 1.10
CA ALA A 86 -3.28 -9.43 1.42
C ALA A 86 -3.93 -8.96 2.73
N TYR A 87 -5.19 -9.33 2.98
CA TYR A 87 -5.90 -9.01 4.21
C TYR A 87 -5.21 -9.62 5.44
N GLY A 88 -4.83 -10.90 5.38
CA GLY A 88 -4.13 -11.59 6.46
C GLY A 88 -2.77 -11.00 6.81
N LEU A 89 -2.09 -10.34 5.85
CA LEU A 89 -0.85 -9.61 6.13
C LEU A 89 -1.09 -8.40 7.06
N PHE A 90 -2.22 -7.70 6.93
CA PHE A 90 -2.59 -6.62 7.86
C PHE A 90 -2.93 -7.16 9.26
N GLU A 91 -3.59 -8.33 9.36
CA GLU A 91 -3.83 -8.99 10.65
C GLU A 91 -2.52 -9.38 11.34
N THR A 92 -1.53 -9.84 10.56
CA THR A 92 -0.20 -10.18 11.07
C THR A 92 0.53 -8.94 11.60
N ALA A 93 0.40 -7.80 10.91
CA ALA A 93 1.06 -6.56 11.32
C ALA A 93 0.59 -6.02 12.68
N VAL A 94 -0.67 -6.24 13.06
CA VAL A 94 -1.22 -5.77 14.36
C VAL A 94 -1.04 -6.75 15.51
N THR A 95 -0.75 -8.03 15.22
CA THR A 95 -0.64 -9.06 16.27
C THR A 95 0.74 -9.14 16.91
N GLY A 96 1.74 -8.47 16.34
CA GLY A 96 3.13 -8.46 16.80
C GLY A 96 3.82 -9.81 16.60
N ASN A 97 5.10 -9.80 16.23
CA ASN A 97 5.95 -11.00 16.25
C ASN A 97 6.25 -11.47 17.69
#